data_AF-A0A932C2F5-F1
#
_entry.id   AF-A0A932C2F5-F1
#
_cell.length_a   1.000
_cell.length_b   1.000
_cell.length_c   1.000
_cell.angle_alpha   90.00
_cell.angle_beta   90.00
_cell.angle_gamma   90.00
#
_symmetry.space_group_name_H-M   'P 1'
#
loop_
_entity.id
_entity.type
_entity.pdbx_description
1 polymer ?
#
loop_
_entity_poly.entity_id
_entity_poly.type
_entity_poly.pdbx_seq_one_letter_code
_entity_poly.pdbx_strand_id
1 'polypeptide(L)'
;MTMVPHKGWPLPARAPAQLPSGLPPGAPQAMSAGVQLVTTRSSTPQAVIHTPVAHTAGSIVALVESLRDEARMLDTLANIMRTQRDAVARDDIDSVDQSVFATHRLLVNLGEARKRRRQLNQLLGETEDLSVAAISDFFGGTVPAEVGEAADRLAAAGRTLQREVEVNRRVLRHAIESGDRYVRALAGAATGAAAGAPRAETGGALVDRRA
;
A
#
# COMPACT_ATOMS: atom_id res chain seq x y z
N MET A 1 -22.96 38.89 -8.35
CA MET A 1 -21.81 37.98 -8.56
C MET A 1 -20.74 38.40 -7.54
N THR A 2 -20.86 37.86 -6.33
CA THR A 2 -20.13 38.29 -5.14
C THR A 2 -18.96 37.33 -4.89
N MET A 3 -17.73 37.83 -4.98
CA MET A 3 -16.50 37.09 -4.66
C MET A 3 -16.46 36.75 -3.18
N VAL A 4 -16.36 35.46 -2.86
CA VAL A 4 -16.10 34.97 -1.51
C VAL A 4 -14.59 34.78 -1.35
N PRO A 5 -13.92 35.42 -0.38
CA PRO A 5 -12.49 35.23 -0.15
C PRO A 5 -12.23 33.88 0.52
N HIS A 6 -11.38 33.05 -0.10
CA HIS A 6 -10.88 31.81 0.47
C HIS A 6 -9.95 32.09 1.65
N LYS A 7 -10.36 31.69 2.85
CA LYS A 7 -9.50 31.61 4.04
C LYS A 7 -8.41 30.57 3.81
N GLY A 8 -7.15 31.01 3.80
CA GLY A 8 -5.98 30.15 3.74
C GLY A 8 -5.90 29.19 4.93
N TRP A 9 -5.63 27.93 4.63
CA TRP A 9 -5.42 26.87 5.63
C TRP A 9 -4.01 27.02 6.25
N PRO A 10 -3.85 26.97 7.58
CA PRO A 10 -2.52 26.98 8.20
C PRO A 10 -1.79 25.65 8.00
N LEU A 11 -0.52 25.72 7.56
CA LEU A 11 0.40 24.58 7.46
C LEU A 11 0.81 24.09 8.86
N PRO A 12 0.88 22.77 9.11
CA PRO A 12 1.36 22.24 10.38
C PRO A 12 2.89 22.40 10.53
N ALA A 13 3.30 22.90 11.71
CA ALA A 13 4.69 23.07 12.09
C ALA A 13 5.43 21.72 12.17
N ARG A 14 6.57 21.64 11.49
CA ARG A 14 7.45 20.47 11.40
C ARG A 14 8.28 20.36 12.68
N ALA A 15 8.01 19.35 13.51
CA ALA A 15 8.82 19.07 14.70
C ALA A 15 10.19 18.47 14.34
N PRO A 16 11.28 18.83 15.05
CA PRO A 16 12.61 18.26 14.81
C PRO A 16 12.74 16.83 15.36
N ALA A 17 13.38 15.97 14.58
CA ALA A 17 13.70 14.60 14.93
C ALA A 17 14.73 14.54 16.06
N GLN A 18 14.39 13.89 17.18
CA GLN A 18 15.33 13.52 18.25
C GLN A 18 15.95 12.15 17.92
N LEU A 19 17.28 12.10 17.87
CA LEU A 19 18.06 10.87 17.78
C LEU A 19 18.21 10.23 19.18
N PRO A 20 18.04 8.91 19.33
CA PRO A 20 18.38 8.23 20.59
C PRO A 20 19.89 7.96 20.66
N SER A 21 20.58 8.71 21.50
CA SER A 21 21.93 8.41 21.99
C SER A 21 21.83 7.56 23.25
N GLY A 22 22.43 6.36 23.27
CA GLY A 22 22.61 5.61 24.53
C GLY A 22 22.86 4.11 24.38
N LEU A 23 24.12 3.76 24.11
CA LEU A 23 24.68 2.44 24.43
C LEU A 23 24.99 2.36 25.94
N PRO A 24 24.72 1.24 26.62
CA PRO A 24 25.46 0.89 27.84
C PRO A 24 26.34 -0.37 27.64
N PRO A 25 27.63 -0.33 27.99
CA PRO A 25 28.44 -1.52 28.23
C PRO A 25 28.45 -1.84 29.74
N GLY A 26 28.31 -3.11 30.10
CA GLY A 26 28.61 -3.56 31.47
C GLY A 26 27.80 -4.76 31.95
N ALA A 27 28.25 -5.97 31.62
CA ALA A 27 28.22 -7.07 32.58
C ALA A 27 29.52 -6.97 33.41
N PRO A 28 29.55 -7.31 34.72
CA PRO A 28 29.65 -8.74 35.08
C PRO A 28 29.04 -9.17 36.44
N GLN A 29 28.80 -10.49 36.50
CA GLN A 29 29.03 -11.43 37.60
C GLN A 29 28.26 -11.42 38.95
N ALA A 30 27.87 -12.66 39.27
CA ALA A 30 28.00 -13.37 40.55
C ALA A 30 26.85 -13.39 41.58
N MET A 31 26.32 -14.61 41.72
CA MET A 31 26.11 -15.37 42.97
C MET A 31 25.33 -14.70 44.12
N SER A 32 24.17 -15.28 44.42
CA SER A 32 23.87 -15.73 45.80
C SER A 32 22.75 -16.77 45.83
N ALA A 33 23.05 -17.82 46.58
CA ALA A 33 22.16 -18.89 46.96
C ALA A 33 21.02 -18.38 47.85
N GLY A 34 19.83 -18.90 47.61
CA GLY A 34 18.63 -18.62 48.42
C GLY A 34 17.66 -19.78 48.30
N VAL A 35 17.88 -20.78 49.15
CA VAL A 35 16.90 -21.78 49.59
C VAL A 35 15.59 -21.07 49.96
N GLN A 36 14.42 -21.57 49.53
CA GLN A 36 13.26 -21.81 50.42
C GLN A 36 12.04 -22.44 49.72
N LEU A 37 11.55 -23.49 50.39
CA LEU A 37 10.21 -24.06 50.48
C LEU A 37 9.43 -24.46 49.22
N VAL A 38 9.61 -25.73 48.89
CA VAL A 38 8.58 -26.66 48.41
C VAL A 38 7.29 -26.50 49.23
N THR A 39 6.23 -26.01 48.59
CA THR A 39 4.84 -26.20 49.02
C THR A 39 4.15 -27.06 47.96
N THR A 40 3.94 -28.33 48.30
CA THR A 40 3.14 -29.27 47.50
C THR A 40 1.66 -28.91 47.63
N ARG A 41 1.15 -28.11 46.68
CA ARG A 41 -0.30 -27.95 46.50
C ARG A 41 -0.81 -29.14 45.68
N SER A 42 -1.55 -30.03 46.36
CA SER A 42 -2.35 -31.09 45.73
C SER A 42 -3.39 -30.46 44.80
N SER A 43 -3.10 -30.47 43.51
CA SER A 43 -4.00 -30.04 42.45
C SER A 43 -4.98 -31.18 42.14
N THR A 44 -6.23 -31.02 42.55
CA THR A 44 -7.35 -31.84 42.12
C THR A 44 -7.53 -31.65 40.60
N PRO A 45 -7.54 -32.73 39.78
CA PRO A 45 -7.82 -32.60 38.36
C PRO A 45 -9.30 -32.28 38.16
N GLN A 46 -9.62 -31.00 38.10
CA GLN A 46 -10.92 -30.52 37.67
C GLN A 46 -11.02 -30.80 36.17
N ALA A 47 -11.78 -31.82 35.80
CA ALA A 47 -12.11 -32.15 34.43
C ALA A 47 -12.92 -30.99 33.84
N VAL A 48 -12.22 -30.05 33.20
CA VAL A 48 -12.84 -29.01 32.40
C VAL A 48 -13.35 -29.67 31.13
N ILE A 49 -14.64 -29.97 31.11
CA ILE A 49 -15.37 -30.31 29.89
C ILE A 49 -15.47 -28.99 29.10
N HIS A 50 -14.38 -28.60 28.44
CA HIS A 50 -14.46 -27.64 27.36
C HIS A 50 -15.32 -28.28 26.28
N THR A 51 -16.34 -27.57 25.82
CA THR A 51 -17.09 -27.86 24.60
C THR A 51 -16.44 -27.04 23.48
N PRO A 52 -15.32 -27.49 22.88
CA PRO A 52 -14.52 -26.68 21.94
C PRO A 52 -15.22 -26.38 20.62
N VAL A 53 -16.23 -27.18 20.23
CA VAL A 53 -16.77 -27.19 18.87
C VAL A 53 -17.58 -25.93 18.52
N ALA A 54 -18.29 -25.34 19.49
CA ALA A 54 -19.16 -24.19 19.24
C ALA A 54 -18.37 -22.88 18.98
N HIS A 55 -17.23 -22.69 19.67
CA HIS A 55 -16.38 -21.52 19.49
C HIS A 55 -15.62 -21.53 18.16
N THR A 56 -15.30 -22.72 17.64
CA THR A 56 -14.63 -22.88 16.35
C THR A 56 -15.56 -22.52 15.19
N ALA A 57 -16.82 -22.95 15.22
CA ALA A 57 -17.78 -22.65 14.14
C ALA A 57 -18.04 -21.14 13.99
N GLY A 58 -18.24 -20.41 15.10
CA GLY A 58 -18.41 -18.96 15.07
C GLY A 58 -17.18 -18.21 14.56
N SER A 59 -15.98 -18.67 14.94
CA SER A 59 -14.71 -18.09 14.49
C SER A 59 -14.48 -18.28 12.98
N ILE A 60 -14.93 -19.41 12.42
CA ILE A 60 -14.85 -19.67 10.97
C ILE A 60 -15.75 -18.71 10.19
N VAL A 61 -17.00 -18.51 10.63
CA VAL A 61 -17.91 -17.56 9.97
C VAL A 61 -17.33 -16.15 10.01
N ALA A 62 -16.81 -15.73 11.17
CA ALA A 62 -16.16 -14.42 11.32
C ALA A 62 -14.92 -14.28 10.41
N LEU A 63 -14.14 -15.35 10.21
CA LEU A 63 -13.00 -15.35 9.30
C LEU A 63 -13.46 -15.19 7.84
N VAL A 64 -14.48 -15.93 7.41
CA VAL A 64 -15.06 -15.82 6.06
C VAL A 64 -15.54 -14.40 5.79
N GLU A 65 -16.27 -13.80 6.72
CA GLU A 65 -16.72 -12.40 6.62
C GLU A 65 -15.54 -11.44 6.53
N SER A 66 -14.54 -11.61 7.39
CA SER A 66 -13.33 -10.77 7.37
C SER A 66 -12.58 -10.86 6.05
N LEU A 67 -12.47 -12.04 5.43
CA LEU A 67 -11.86 -12.24 4.11
C LEU A 67 -12.65 -11.55 3.01
N ARG A 68 -13.99 -11.66 3.03
CA ARG A 68 -14.89 -11.00 2.07
C ARG A 68 -14.81 -9.48 2.18
N ASP A 69 -14.75 -8.94 3.40
CA ASP A 69 -14.57 -7.52 3.65
C ASP A 69 -13.24 -7.03 3.07
N GLU A 70 -12.15 -7.75 3.36
CA GLU A 70 -10.83 -7.44 2.83
C GLU A 70 -10.84 -7.42 1.29
N ALA A 71 -11.45 -8.43 0.67
CA ALA A 71 -11.57 -8.50 -0.79
C ALA A 71 -12.36 -7.31 -1.38
N ARG A 72 -13.50 -6.96 -0.77
CA ARG A 72 -14.31 -5.78 -1.19
C ARG A 72 -13.52 -4.47 -1.08
N MET A 73 -12.71 -4.32 -0.04
CA MET A 73 -11.84 -3.15 0.11
C MET A 73 -10.75 -3.12 -0.97
N LEU A 74 -10.12 -4.25 -1.30
CA LEU A 74 -9.15 -4.31 -2.41
C LEU A 74 -9.79 -3.97 -3.77
N ASP A 75 -11.00 -4.48 -4.04
CA ASP A 75 -11.76 -4.13 -5.25
C ASP A 75 -12.09 -2.62 -5.30
N THR A 76 -12.49 -2.05 -4.16
CA THR A 76 -12.75 -0.60 -4.05
C THR A 76 -11.49 0.20 -4.33
N LEU A 77 -10.33 -0.23 -3.82
CA LEU A 77 -9.06 0.43 -4.07
C LEU A 77 -8.67 0.36 -5.56
N ALA A 78 -8.86 -0.80 -6.18
CA ALA A 78 -8.62 -0.98 -7.61
C ALA A 78 -9.51 -0.04 -8.45
N ASN A 79 -10.78 0.14 -8.06
CA ASN A 79 -11.68 1.08 -8.72
C ASN A 79 -11.23 2.54 -8.56
N ILE A 80 -10.83 2.95 -7.35
CA ILE A 80 -10.28 4.30 -7.10
C ILE A 80 -9.07 4.56 -8.01
N MET A 81 -8.17 3.59 -8.16
CA MET A 81 -6.99 3.72 -9.02
C MET A 81 -7.34 3.92 -10.51
N ARG A 82 -8.44 3.34 -10.98
CA ARG A 82 -8.97 3.57 -12.34
C ARG A 82 -9.57 4.96 -12.48
N THR A 83 -10.46 5.32 -11.56
CA THR A 83 -11.10 6.65 -11.56
C THR A 83 -10.08 7.77 -11.48
N GLN A 84 -9.02 7.62 -10.67
CA GLN A 84 -7.94 8.59 -10.58
C GLN A 84 -7.24 8.77 -11.93
N ARG A 85 -7.00 7.67 -12.67
CA ARG A 85 -6.40 7.72 -14.02
C ARG A 85 -7.30 8.46 -15.01
N ASP A 86 -8.60 8.19 -14.96
CA ASP A 86 -9.59 8.85 -15.82
C ASP A 86 -9.76 10.33 -15.48
N ALA A 87 -9.59 10.71 -14.21
CA ALA A 87 -9.58 12.10 -13.77
C ALA A 87 -8.33 12.84 -14.26
N VAL A 88 -7.14 12.22 -14.14
CA VAL A 88 -5.88 12.76 -14.68
C VAL A 88 -5.97 12.97 -16.19
N ALA A 89 -6.57 12.01 -16.92
CA ALA A 89 -6.76 12.14 -18.37
C ALA A 89 -7.69 13.29 -18.78
N ARG A 90 -8.57 13.73 -17.88
CA ARG A 90 -9.53 14.83 -18.09
C ARG A 90 -9.11 16.15 -17.45
N ASP A 91 -7.90 16.23 -16.89
CA ASP A 91 -7.40 17.38 -16.13
C ASP A 91 -8.32 17.80 -14.95
N ASP A 92 -8.98 16.81 -14.34
CA ASP A 92 -9.92 16.99 -13.23
C ASP A 92 -9.18 16.84 -11.88
N ILE A 93 -8.48 17.90 -11.48
CA ILE A 93 -7.63 17.92 -10.28
C ILE A 93 -8.42 17.73 -8.98
N ASP A 94 -9.67 18.21 -8.92
CA ASP A 94 -10.53 18.08 -7.75
C ASP A 94 -10.93 16.61 -7.51
N SER A 95 -11.27 15.87 -8.58
CA SER A 95 -11.51 14.44 -8.49
C SER A 95 -10.26 13.66 -8.08
N VAL A 96 -9.07 14.08 -8.53
CA VAL A 96 -7.80 13.48 -8.10
C VAL A 96 -7.60 13.69 -6.60
N ASP A 97 -7.79 14.90 -6.08
CA ASP A 97 -7.63 15.19 -4.65
C ASP A 97 -8.62 14.39 -3.79
N GLN A 98 -9.90 14.34 -4.19
CA GLN A 98 -10.91 13.52 -3.52
C GLN A 98 -10.53 12.03 -3.46
N SER A 99 -9.91 11.51 -4.54
CA SER A 99 -9.45 10.12 -4.61
C SER A 99 -8.32 9.81 -3.63
N VAL A 100 -7.47 10.80 -3.30
CA VAL A 100 -6.38 10.65 -2.31
C VAL A 100 -6.97 10.48 -0.90
N PHE A 101 -7.93 11.32 -0.52
CA PHE A 101 -8.62 11.19 0.77
C PHE A 101 -9.37 9.87 0.90
N ALA A 102 -10.09 9.46 -0.15
CA ALA A 102 -10.78 8.18 -0.20
C ALA A 102 -9.81 7.00 -0.03
N THR A 103 -8.66 7.05 -0.73
CA THR A 103 -7.59 6.05 -0.64
C THR A 103 -7.06 5.95 0.79
N HIS A 104 -6.72 7.09 1.42
CA HIS A 104 -6.19 7.09 2.79
C HIS A 104 -7.16 6.42 3.78
N ARG A 105 -8.43 6.81 3.76
CA ARG A 105 -9.46 6.22 4.63
C ARG A 105 -9.61 4.71 4.39
N LEU A 106 -9.57 4.28 3.14
CA LEU A 106 -9.68 2.87 2.78
C LEU A 106 -8.46 2.06 3.28
N LEU A 107 -7.25 2.60 3.19
CA LEU A 107 -6.03 1.95 3.68
C LEU A 107 -6.05 1.78 5.20
N VAL A 108 -6.56 2.77 5.94
CA VAL A 108 -6.75 2.66 7.40
C VAL A 108 -7.73 1.52 7.71
N ASN A 109 -8.89 1.47 7.05
CA ASN A 109 -9.88 0.42 7.25
C ASN A 109 -9.33 -0.98 6.89
N LEU A 110 -8.54 -1.07 5.82
CA LEU A 110 -7.88 -2.31 5.41
C LEU A 110 -6.86 -2.77 6.47
N GLY A 111 -6.12 -1.84 7.07
CA GLY A 111 -5.20 -2.13 8.18
C GLY A 111 -5.91 -2.75 9.38
N GLU A 112 -7.06 -2.19 9.78
CA GLU A 112 -7.88 -2.72 10.88
C GLU A 112 -8.49 -4.08 10.54
N ALA A 113 -8.99 -4.27 9.31
CA ALA A 113 -9.53 -5.56 8.88
C ALA A 113 -8.46 -6.66 8.87
N ARG A 114 -7.24 -6.35 8.42
CA ARG A 114 -6.10 -7.27 8.49
C ARG A 114 -5.73 -7.63 9.92
N LYS A 115 -5.75 -6.64 10.83
CA LYS A 115 -5.50 -6.87 12.26
C LYS A 115 -6.55 -7.81 12.86
N ARG A 116 -7.84 -7.60 12.54
CA ARG A 116 -8.93 -8.49 12.94
C ARG A 116 -8.74 -9.90 12.40
N ARG A 117 -8.39 -10.05 11.12
CA ARG A 117 -8.10 -11.37 10.51
C ARG A 117 -6.95 -12.09 11.22
N ARG A 118 -5.85 -11.38 11.54
CA ARG A 118 -4.72 -11.94 12.31
C ARG A 118 -5.13 -12.41 13.70
N GLN A 119 -6.00 -11.68 14.38
CA GLN A 119 -6.56 -12.11 15.67
C GLN A 119 -7.43 -13.38 15.53
N LEU A 120 -8.28 -13.46 14.50
CA LEU A 120 -9.08 -14.65 14.21
C LEU A 120 -8.21 -15.86 13.86
N ASN A 121 -7.14 -15.64 13.10
CA ASN A 121 -6.15 -16.66 12.80
C ASN A 121 -5.46 -17.19 14.06
N GLN A 122 -5.06 -16.31 14.97
CA GLN A 122 -4.46 -16.70 16.27
C GLN A 122 -5.43 -17.54 17.11
N LEU A 123 -6.73 -17.22 17.10
CA LEU A 123 -7.75 -17.99 17.80
C LEU A 123 -7.99 -19.38 17.20
N LEU A 124 -7.69 -19.56 15.91
CA LEU A 124 -7.91 -20.82 15.20
C LEU A 124 -6.69 -21.73 15.23
N GLY A 125 -5.47 -21.24 14.96
CA GLY A 125 -4.30 -22.10 14.75
C GLY A 125 -2.98 -21.59 15.32
N GLU A 126 -3.04 -20.78 16.40
CA GLU A 126 -1.89 -20.25 17.16
C GLU A 126 -0.86 -19.44 16.35
N THR A 127 -1.09 -19.22 15.06
CA THR A 127 -0.15 -18.54 14.15
C THR A 127 -0.81 -17.29 13.58
N GLU A 128 -0.08 -16.17 13.59
CA GLU A 128 -0.61 -14.87 13.18
C GLU A 128 -0.91 -14.80 11.67
N ASP A 129 -0.06 -15.43 10.85
CA ASP A 129 -0.20 -15.53 9.39
C ASP A 129 -0.44 -16.98 8.96
N LEU A 130 -1.66 -17.47 9.19
CA LEU A 130 -2.15 -18.71 8.57
C LEU A 130 -2.25 -18.49 7.04
N SER A 131 -1.32 -19.09 6.31
CA SER A 131 -1.43 -19.24 4.86
C SER A 131 -2.63 -20.12 4.51
N VAL A 132 -3.17 -20.02 3.28
CA VAL A 132 -4.28 -20.89 2.82
C VAL A 132 -3.92 -22.37 2.97
N ALA A 133 -2.64 -22.73 2.74
CA ALA A 133 -2.15 -24.09 2.97
C ALA A 133 -2.21 -24.48 4.46
N ALA A 134 -1.80 -23.59 5.36
CA ALA A 134 -1.85 -23.85 6.80
C ALA A 134 -3.30 -23.91 7.33
N ILE A 135 -4.24 -23.18 6.71
CA ILE A 135 -5.68 -23.33 6.99
C ILE A 135 -6.15 -24.74 6.57
N SER A 136 -5.68 -25.25 5.43
CA SER A 136 -5.98 -26.62 5.00
C SER A 136 -5.47 -27.67 5.97
N ASP A 137 -4.25 -27.51 6.46
CA ASP A 137 -3.66 -28.42 7.45
C ASP A 137 -4.45 -28.39 8.76
N PHE A 138 -4.90 -27.20 9.19
CA PHE A 138 -5.75 -27.04 10.38
C PHE A 138 -7.08 -27.82 10.28
N PHE A 139 -7.68 -27.88 9.09
CA PHE A 139 -8.91 -28.66 8.85
C PHE A 139 -8.66 -30.15 8.53
N GLY A 140 -7.45 -30.66 8.72
CA GLY A 140 -7.13 -32.05 8.41
C GLY A 140 -7.18 -32.36 6.91
N GLY A 141 -6.85 -31.37 6.07
CA GLY A 141 -6.75 -31.50 4.61
C GLY A 141 -8.02 -31.15 3.83
N THR A 142 -9.17 -30.90 4.49
CA THR A 142 -10.41 -30.50 3.81
C THR A 142 -10.89 -29.13 4.32
N VAL A 143 -10.50 -28.06 3.62
CA VAL A 143 -10.97 -26.70 3.92
C VAL A 143 -12.48 -26.59 3.64
N PRO A 144 -13.27 -25.97 4.55
CA PRO A 144 -14.66 -25.63 4.26
C PRO A 144 -14.77 -24.79 2.98
N ALA A 145 -15.68 -25.16 2.07
CA ALA A 145 -15.78 -24.53 0.75
C ALA A 145 -15.87 -23.00 0.80
N GLU A 146 -16.63 -22.46 1.76
CA GLU A 146 -16.80 -21.01 1.95
C GLU A 146 -15.49 -20.28 2.29
N VAL A 147 -14.61 -20.93 3.07
CA VAL A 147 -13.29 -20.37 3.42
C VAL A 147 -12.40 -20.35 2.18
N GLY A 148 -12.41 -21.45 1.40
CA GLY A 148 -11.69 -21.54 0.14
C GLY A 148 -12.12 -20.45 -0.85
N GLU A 149 -13.43 -20.34 -1.09
CA GLU A 149 -14.01 -19.31 -1.98
C GLU A 149 -13.65 -17.88 -1.55
N ALA A 150 -13.73 -17.59 -0.25
CA ALA A 150 -13.39 -16.27 0.28
C ALA A 150 -11.90 -15.96 0.12
N ALA A 151 -11.02 -16.94 0.37
CA ALA A 151 -9.58 -16.80 0.17
C ALA A 151 -9.22 -16.60 -1.31
N ASP A 152 -9.83 -17.37 -2.21
CA ASP A 152 -9.64 -17.24 -3.66
C ASP A 152 -10.11 -15.88 -4.16
N ARG A 153 -11.25 -15.40 -3.65
CA ARG A 153 -11.75 -14.05 -3.97
C ARG A 153 -10.80 -12.96 -3.49
N LEU A 154 -10.26 -13.08 -2.28
CA LEU A 154 -9.26 -12.13 -1.76
C LEU A 154 -7.99 -12.14 -2.62
N ALA A 155 -7.50 -13.31 -3.00
CA ALA A 155 -6.33 -13.45 -3.87
C ALA A 155 -6.58 -12.84 -5.27
N ALA A 156 -7.77 -13.06 -5.85
CA ALA A 156 -8.16 -12.47 -7.12
C ALA A 156 -8.26 -10.93 -7.07
N ALA A 157 -8.83 -10.38 -5.99
CA ALA A 157 -8.90 -8.94 -5.75
C ALA A 157 -7.48 -8.34 -5.60
N GLY A 158 -6.60 -9.02 -4.86
CA GLY A 158 -5.19 -8.63 -4.72
C GLY A 158 -4.44 -8.58 -6.06
N ARG A 159 -4.58 -9.61 -6.90
CA ARG A 159 -4.00 -9.61 -8.26
C ARG A 159 -4.53 -8.48 -9.12
N THR A 160 -5.82 -8.16 -8.99
CA THR A 160 -6.45 -7.05 -9.72
C THR A 160 -5.85 -5.71 -9.29
N LEU A 161 -5.80 -5.45 -7.99
CA LEU A 161 -5.17 -4.23 -7.46
C LEU A 161 -3.71 -4.09 -7.89
N GLN A 162 -2.93 -5.18 -7.83
CA GLN A 162 -1.53 -5.16 -8.26
C GLN A 162 -1.38 -4.69 -9.71
N ARG A 163 -2.20 -5.22 -10.63
CA ARG A 163 -2.21 -4.77 -12.03
C ARG A 163 -2.53 -3.27 -12.15
N GLU A 164 -3.52 -2.77 -11.42
CA GLU A 164 -3.86 -1.34 -11.48
C GLU A 164 -2.72 -0.45 -10.96
N VAL A 165 -2.02 -0.88 -9.90
CA VAL A 165 -0.84 -0.17 -9.37
C VAL A 165 0.30 -0.16 -10.38
N GLU A 166 0.56 -1.28 -11.06
CA GLU A 166 1.59 -1.36 -12.10
C GLU A 166 1.28 -0.45 -13.29
N VAL A 167 0.01 -0.41 -13.72
CA VAL A 167 -0.46 0.51 -14.77
C VAL A 167 -0.28 1.95 -14.31
N ASN A 168 -0.71 2.32 -13.10
CA ASN A 168 -0.57 3.68 -12.59
C ASN A 168 0.90 4.11 -12.48
N ARG A 169 1.79 3.23 -12.01
CA ARG A 169 3.25 3.50 -11.99
C ARG A 169 3.81 3.77 -13.38
N ARG A 170 3.36 3.03 -14.39
CA ARG A 170 3.77 3.23 -15.79
C ARG A 170 3.28 4.56 -16.34
N VAL A 171 2.00 4.90 -16.10
CA VAL A 171 1.39 6.16 -16.55
C VAL A 171 2.10 7.35 -15.92
N LEU A 172 2.33 7.34 -14.60
CA LEU A 172 3.02 8.43 -13.90
C LEU A 172 4.45 8.63 -14.43
N ARG A 173 5.19 7.54 -14.65
CA ARG A 173 6.53 7.62 -15.23
C ARG A 173 6.50 8.26 -16.62
N HIS A 174 5.57 7.85 -17.47
CA HIS A 174 5.43 8.41 -18.81
C HIS A 174 5.04 9.90 -18.78
N ALA A 175 4.15 10.30 -17.86
CA ALA A 175 3.75 11.69 -17.68
C ALA A 175 4.96 12.55 -17.28
N ILE A 176 5.78 12.11 -16.33
CA ILE A 176 7.01 12.80 -15.92
C ILE A 176 7.99 12.93 -17.10
N GLU A 177 8.27 11.85 -17.82
CA GLU A 177 9.16 11.86 -18.98
C GLU A 177 8.65 12.78 -20.12
N SER A 178 7.33 12.87 -20.31
CA SER A 178 6.73 13.79 -21.28
C SER A 178 6.83 15.25 -20.83
N GLY A 179 6.61 15.53 -19.54
CA GLY A 179 6.77 16.85 -18.95
C GLY A 179 8.21 17.35 -19.04
N ASP A 180 9.18 16.50 -18.71
CA ASP A 180 10.60 16.83 -18.81
C ASP A 180 11.01 17.17 -20.25
N ARG A 181 10.49 16.42 -21.25
CA ARG A 181 10.71 16.72 -22.66
C ARG A 181 10.09 18.07 -23.06
N TYR A 182 8.87 18.35 -22.59
CA TYR A 182 8.19 19.61 -22.87
C TYR A 182 8.91 20.81 -22.25
N VAL A 183 9.31 20.73 -20.98
CA VAL A 183 10.09 21.76 -20.29
C VAL A 183 11.43 21.98 -20.99
N ARG A 184 12.12 20.91 -21.41
CA ARG A 184 13.38 21.02 -22.17
C ARG A 184 13.19 21.69 -23.53
N ALA A 185 12.09 21.40 -24.23
CA ALA A 185 11.75 22.06 -25.48
C ALA A 185 11.49 23.56 -25.27
N LEU A 186 10.72 23.93 -24.24
CA LEU A 186 10.47 25.34 -23.90
C LEU A 186 11.75 26.08 -23.45
N ALA A 187 12.60 25.42 -22.68
CA ALA A 187 13.83 26.01 -22.12
C ALA A 187 14.98 26.12 -23.14
N GLY A 188 14.90 25.48 -24.31
CA GLY A 188 16.06 25.35 -25.20
C GLY A 188 15.81 25.09 -26.69
N ALA A 189 14.57 24.94 -27.17
CA ALA A 189 14.32 24.99 -28.62
C ALA A 189 14.55 26.40 -29.21
N ALA A 190 14.79 27.42 -28.37
CA ALA A 190 15.22 28.74 -28.78
C ALA A 190 16.75 28.88 -28.98
N THR A 191 17.58 27.89 -28.63
CA THR A 191 19.06 28.02 -28.71
C THR A 191 19.73 27.22 -29.82
N GLY A 192 18.96 26.44 -30.62
CA GLY A 192 19.50 25.66 -31.75
C GLY A 192 19.49 26.35 -33.12
N ALA A 193 18.71 27.43 -33.30
CA ALA A 193 18.56 28.09 -34.61
C ALA A 193 19.53 29.26 -34.86
N ALA A 194 20.43 29.56 -33.91
CA ALA A 194 21.34 30.71 -34.01
C ALA A 194 22.84 30.34 -34.13
N ALA A 195 23.18 29.07 -34.40
CA ALA A 195 24.57 28.63 -34.60
C ALA A 195 24.71 27.91 -35.94
N GLY A 196 24.50 28.66 -37.03
CA GLY A 196 24.69 28.11 -38.38
C GLY A 196 24.03 28.92 -39.48
N ALA A 197 24.08 30.25 -39.43
CA ALA A 197 24.05 30.99 -40.69
C ALA A 197 25.43 30.77 -41.34
N PRO A 198 25.57 29.99 -42.43
CA PRO A 198 26.79 30.06 -43.22
C PRO A 198 26.91 31.50 -43.69
N ARG A 199 27.94 32.18 -43.20
CA ARG A 199 28.37 33.48 -43.69
C ARG A 199 28.47 33.36 -45.20
N ALA A 200 27.57 34.06 -45.90
CA ALA A 200 27.62 34.20 -47.33
C ALA A 200 28.98 34.82 -47.68
N GLU A 201 29.93 33.98 -48.08
CA GLU A 201 31.06 34.44 -48.85
C GLU A 201 30.51 34.88 -50.19
N THR A 202 30.47 36.20 -50.36
CA THR A 202 30.46 36.91 -51.62
C THR A 202 31.57 36.37 -52.53
N GLY A 203 31.30 35.28 -53.23
CA GLY A 203 32.06 34.78 -54.37
C GLY A 203 31.29 35.12 -55.65
N GLY A 204 31.66 36.22 -56.28
CA GLY A 204 31.09 36.60 -57.57
C GLY A 204 31.57 35.73 -58.73
N ALA A 205 31.02 36.08 -59.89
CA ALA A 205 31.52 35.84 -61.25
C ALA A 205 30.87 34.70 -62.06
N LEU A 206 29.99 35.16 -62.96
CA LEU A 206 29.95 34.84 -64.39
C LEU A 206 29.75 33.37 -64.79
N VAL A 207 28.49 33.01 -65.08
CA VAL A 207 28.19 32.05 -66.14
C VAL A 207 27.55 32.80 -67.29
N ASP A 208 28.36 32.96 -68.33
CA ASP A 208 28.04 33.46 -69.65
C ASP A 208 26.94 32.60 -70.29
N ARG A 209 25.91 33.24 -70.87
CA ARG A 209 24.86 32.55 -71.63
C ARG A 209 24.65 33.30 -72.95
N ARG A 210 25.51 33.00 -73.92
CA ARG A 210 25.30 33.17 -75.37
C ARG A 210 25.31 31.78 -75.98
N ALA A 211 24.16 31.33 -76.50
CA ALA A 211 23.69 31.49 -77.88
C ALA A 211 24.26 30.40 -78.77
#